data_AF-A0A919QKX4-F1
#
_entry.id   AF-A0A919QKX4-F1
#
_cell.length_a   1.000
_cell.length_b   1.000
_cell.length_c   1.000
_cell.angle_alpha   90.00
_cell.angle_beta   90.00
_cell.angle_gamma   90.00
#
_symmetry.space_group_name_H-M   'P 1'
#
loop_
_entity.id
_entity.type
_entity.pdbx_description
1 polymer ?
#
loop_
_entity_poly.entity_id
_entity_poly.type
_entity_poly.pdbx_seq_one_letter_code
_entity_poly.pdbx_strand_id
1 'polypeptide(L)'
;MAGKEEKPDMQWRIVGGLVGLAVGFASKKVLSFVWEKATGKKPPVSADSPDVSLGEALAYAVVMGLGMEVARIVTTRAAARKWQNWKAAARDLQDEIKD
;
A
#
# COMPACT_ATOMS: atom_id res chain seq x y z
N MET A 1 -39.68 1.45 0.17
CA MET A 1 -38.97 0.98 -1.03
C MET A 1 -37.64 0.39 -0.59
N ALA A 2 -37.54 -0.94 -0.46
CA ALA A 2 -36.28 -1.59 -0.10
C ALA A 2 -35.31 -1.48 -1.29
N GLY A 3 -34.25 -0.68 -1.15
CA GLY A 3 -33.19 -0.54 -2.15
C GLY A 3 -32.48 -1.87 -2.31
N LYS A 4 -32.45 -2.42 -3.53
CA LYS A 4 -31.65 -3.60 -3.85
C LYS A 4 -30.17 -3.23 -3.66
N GLU A 5 -29.48 -3.94 -2.78
CA GLU A 5 -28.02 -3.89 -2.70
C GLU A 5 -27.45 -4.38 -4.04
N GLU A 6 -26.93 -3.48 -4.87
CA GLU A 6 -26.09 -3.85 -6.01
C GLU A 6 -24.76 -4.36 -5.47
N LYS A 7 -24.67 -5.69 -5.34
CA LYS A 7 -23.42 -6.39 -5.02
C LYS A 7 -22.44 -6.12 -6.16
N PRO A 8 -21.17 -5.74 -5.87
CA PRO A 8 -20.18 -5.55 -6.91
C PRO A 8 -20.11 -6.78 -7.80
N ASP A 9 -20.16 -6.55 -9.10
CA ASP A 9 -20.24 -7.55 -10.15
C ASP A 9 -19.17 -8.61 -9.89
N MET A 10 -19.53 -9.89 -10.00
CA MET A 10 -18.59 -11.00 -9.74
C MET A 10 -17.26 -10.83 -10.50
N GLN A 11 -17.30 -10.20 -11.68
CA GLN A 11 -16.13 -9.85 -12.48
C GLN A 11 -15.15 -8.93 -11.73
N TRP A 12 -15.65 -7.85 -11.11
CA TRP A 12 -14.83 -6.96 -10.30
C TRP A 12 -14.24 -7.62 -9.07
N ARG A 13 -14.97 -8.57 -8.48
CA ARG A 13 -14.46 -9.33 -7.33
C ARG A 13 -13.29 -10.23 -7.72
N ILE A 14 -13.36 -10.88 -8.87
CA ILE A 14 -12.28 -11.72 -9.40
C ILE A 14 -11.06 -10.86 -9.73
N VAL A 15 -11.26 -9.74 -10.43
CA VAL A 15 -10.18 -8.80 -10.75
C VAL A 15 -9.54 -8.27 -9.47
N GLY A 16 -10.33 -7.80 -8.50
CA GLY A 16 -9.84 -7.33 -7.21
C GLY A 16 -9.05 -8.41 -6.46
N GLY A 17 -9.51 -9.65 -6.49
CA GLY A 17 -8.80 -10.80 -5.92
C GLY A 17 -7.44 -11.03 -6.58
N LEU A 18 -7.39 -11.08 -7.91
CA LEU A 18 -6.14 -11.27 -8.66
C LEU A 18 -5.14 -10.13 -8.42
N VAL A 19 -5.62 -8.89 -8.45
CA VAL A 19 -4.80 -7.71 -8.14
C VAL A 19 -4.29 -7.79 -6.71
N GLY A 20 -5.13 -8.17 -5.73
CA GLY A 20 -4.72 -8.34 -4.35
C GLY A 20 -3.60 -9.38 -4.18
N LEU A 21 -3.69 -10.53 -4.87
CA LEU A 21 -2.64 -11.55 -4.87
C LEU A 21 -1.34 -11.02 -5.48
N ALA A 22 -1.41 -10.34 -6.62
CA ALA A 22 -0.24 -9.77 -7.28
C ALA A 22 0.45 -8.72 -6.38
N VAL A 23 -0.34 -7.82 -5.78
CA VAL A 23 0.15 -6.80 -4.85
C VAL A 23 0.77 -7.46 -3.61
N GLY A 24 0.14 -8.48 -3.05
CA GLY A 24 0.69 -9.23 -1.91
C GLY A 24 2.04 -9.87 -2.22
N PHE A 25 2.16 -10.56 -3.36
CA PHE A 25 3.40 -11.18 -3.79
C PHE A 25 4.51 -10.15 -4.05
N ALA A 26 4.17 -9.05 -4.75
CA ALA A 26 5.12 -7.97 -5.01
C ALA A 26 5.59 -7.30 -3.71
N SER A 27 4.67 -7.02 -2.79
CA SER A 27 4.96 -6.42 -1.49
C SER A 27 5.97 -7.26 -0.70
N LYS A 28 5.79 -8.58 -0.64
CA LYS A 28 6.72 -9.49 0.05
C LYS A 28 8.13 -9.37 -0.51
N LYS A 29 8.27 -9.29 -1.84
CA LYS A 29 9.56 -9.21 -2.52
C LYS A 29 10.24 -7.86 -2.30
N VAL A 30 9.48 -6.77 -2.38
CA VAL A 30 9.96 -5.41 -2.10
C VAL A 30 10.43 -5.29 -0.65
N LEU A 31 9.61 -5.71 0.31
CA LEU A 31 9.97 -5.68 1.72
C LEU A 31 11.24 -6.50 1.98
N SER A 32 11.33 -7.69 1.39
CA SER A 32 12.51 -8.55 1.55
C SER A 32 13.78 -7.87 1.03
N PHE A 33 13.69 -7.26 -0.15
CA PHE A 33 14.81 -6.56 -0.76
C PHE A 33 15.24 -5.32 0.03
N VAL A 34 14.28 -4.50 0.47
CA VAL A 34 14.57 -3.30 1.28
C VAL A 34 15.24 -3.69 2.59
N TRP A 35 14.77 -4.76 3.24
CA TRP A 35 15.36 -5.25 4.48
C TRP A 35 16.77 -5.80 4.28
N GLU A 36 16.97 -6.66 3.28
CA GLU A 36 18.30 -7.19 2.98
C GLU A 36 19.29 -6.07 2.65
N LYS A 37 18.84 -5.02 1.95
CA LYS A 37 19.66 -3.87 1.61
C LYS A 37 19.97 -2.97 2.81
N ALA A 38 19.01 -2.77 3.72
CA ALA A 38 19.18 -1.91 4.89
C ALA A 38 19.99 -2.61 6.00
N THR A 39 19.74 -3.89 6.22
CA THR A 39 20.23 -4.64 7.39
C THR A 39 21.32 -5.66 7.02
N GLY A 40 21.51 -5.98 5.74
CA GLY A 40 22.49 -6.96 5.26
C GLY A 40 22.13 -8.42 5.58
N LYS A 41 20.94 -8.68 6.12
CA LYS A 41 20.48 -10.00 6.59
C LYS A 41 19.17 -10.37 5.93
N LYS A 42 18.90 -11.66 5.77
CA LYS A 42 17.59 -12.14 5.30
C LYS A 42 16.50 -11.68 6.27
N PRO A 43 15.34 -11.23 5.77
CA PRO A 43 14.26 -10.73 6.61
C PRO A 43 13.84 -11.77 7.65
N PRO A 44 13.73 -11.42 8.94
CA PRO A 44 13.17 -12.31 9.94
C PRO A 44 11.69 -12.51 9.60
N VAL A 45 11.37 -13.68 9.02
CA VAL A 45 10.00 -14.02 8.59
C VAL A 45 9.16 -14.50 9.78
N SER A 46 9.76 -14.60 10.97
CA SER A 46 9.14 -15.16 12.16
C SER A 46 9.33 -14.24 13.36
N ALA A 47 8.27 -13.52 13.72
CA ALA A 47 8.15 -12.80 15.00
C ALA A 47 8.16 -13.76 16.21
N ASP A 48 7.92 -15.06 15.97
CA ASP A 48 7.87 -16.13 16.99
C ASP A 48 9.20 -16.86 17.20
N SER A 49 10.31 -16.40 16.60
CA SER A 49 11.63 -17.00 16.87
C SER A 49 12.02 -16.75 18.33
N PRO A 50 12.18 -17.79 19.17
CA PRO A 50 12.51 -17.64 20.60
C PRO A 50 13.83 -16.90 20.87
N ASP A 51 14.66 -16.76 19.83
CA ASP A 51 15.97 -16.11 19.87
C ASP A 51 15.89 -14.57 19.82
N VAL A 52 14.72 -13.97 19.58
CA VAL A 52 14.55 -12.51 19.57
C VAL A 52 14.39 -11.99 20.99
N SER A 53 15.37 -11.20 21.47
CA SER A 53 15.28 -10.57 22.79
C SER A 53 14.14 -9.53 22.86
N LEU A 54 13.59 -9.30 24.06
CA LEU A 54 12.52 -8.29 24.28
C LEU A 54 12.93 -6.89 23.78
N GLY A 55 14.19 -6.50 23.99
CA GLY A 55 14.72 -5.22 23.55
C GLY A 55 14.78 -5.10 22.02
N GLU A 56 15.17 -6.18 21.34
CA GLU A 56 15.21 -6.24 19.87
C GLU A 56 13.79 -6.20 19.27
N ALA A 57 12.85 -6.92 19.88
CA ALA A 57 11.44 -6.88 19.48
C ALA A 57 10.83 -5.48 19.64
N LEU A 58 11.10 -4.80 20.76
CA LEU A 58 10.64 -3.43 21.00
C LEU A 58 11.26 -2.43 20.01
N ALA A 59 12.55 -2.53 19.76
CA ALA A 59 13.23 -1.68 18.77
C ALA A 59 12.62 -1.88 17.36
N TYR A 60 12.39 -3.13 16.96
CA TYR A 60 11.73 -3.45 15.69
C TYR A 60 10.31 -2.87 15.63
N ALA A 61 9.51 -3.04 16.70
CA ALA A 61 8.15 -2.53 16.76
C ALA A 61 8.09 -1.00 16.63
N VAL A 62 9.00 -0.27 17.28
CA VAL A 62 9.10 1.19 17.16
C VAL A 62 9.47 1.60 15.74
N VAL A 63 10.48 0.96 15.15
CA VAL A 63 10.91 1.25 13.77
C VAL A 63 9.78 0.98 12.77
N MET A 64 9.09 -0.14 12.90
CA MET A 64 7.97 -0.50 12.03
C MET A 64 6.76 0.40 12.27
N GLY A 65 6.45 0.74 13.53
CA GLY A 65 5.36 1.66 13.88
C GLY A 65 5.56 3.05 13.27
N LEU A 66 6.75 3.63 13.44
CA LEU A 66 7.10 4.92 12.85
C LEU A 66 7.18 4.84 11.32
N GLY A 67 7.80 3.78 10.79
CA GLY A 67 7.93 3.57 9.35
C GLY A 67 6.59 3.48 8.63
N MET A 68 5.62 2.76 9.21
CA MET A 68 4.28 2.63 8.64
C MET A 68 3.51 3.95 8.62
N GLU A 69 3.62 4.76 9.68
CA GLU A 69 2.93 6.06 9.71
C GLU A 69 3.55 7.04 8.70
N VAL A 70 4.88 7.08 8.60
CA VAL A 70 5.57 7.87 7.57
C VAL A 70 5.15 7.41 6.17
N ALA A 71 5.12 6.10 5.92
CA ALA A 71 4.69 5.55 4.64
C ALA A 71 3.25 5.97 4.29
N ARG A 72 2.33 5.94 5.27
CA ARG A 72 0.93 6.39 5.09
C ARG A 72 0.86 7.87 4.71
N ILE A 73 1.61 8.73 5.39
CA ILE A 73 1.63 10.18 5.12
C ILE A 73 2.14 10.44 3.71
N VAL A 74 3.27 9.82 3.33
CA VAL A 74 3.87 9.97 1.99
C VAL A 74 2.91 9.47 0.92
N THR A 75 2.31 8.30 1.13
CA THR A 75 1.35 7.71 0.19
C THR A 75 0.13 8.61 0.00
N THR A 76 -0.47 9.09 1.09
CA THR A 76 -1.62 10.00 1.03
C THR A 76 -1.29 11.28 0.29
N ARG A 77 -0.12 11.87 0.56
CA ARG A 77 0.34 13.10 -0.10
C ARG A 77 0.60 12.87 -1.60
N ALA A 78 1.21 11.75 -1.95
CA ALA A 78 1.48 11.39 -3.34
C ALA A 78 0.18 11.16 -4.11
N ALA A 79 -0.77 10.42 -3.52
CA ALA A 79 -2.09 10.19 -4.09
C ALA A 79 -2.85 11.50 -4.32
N ALA A 80 -2.88 12.39 -3.30
CA ALA A 80 -3.52 13.69 -3.41
C ALA A 80 -2.91 14.54 -4.54
N ARG A 81 -1.58 14.64 -4.61
CA ARG A 81 -0.89 15.37 -5.70
C ARG A 81 -1.24 14.82 -7.07
N LYS A 82 -1.20 13.49 -7.24
CA LYS A 82 -1.51 12.84 -8.51
C LYS A 82 -2.96 13.10 -8.93
N TRP A 83 -3.89 13.01 -7.99
CA TRP A 83 -5.30 13.29 -8.23
C TRP A 83 -5.54 14.73 -8.66
N GLN A 84 -4.91 15.71 -7.99
CA GLN A 84 -5.03 17.12 -8.37
C GLN A 84 -4.49 17.36 -9.78
N ASN A 85 -3.36 16.76 -10.14
CA ASN A 85 -2.80 16.88 -11.49
C ASN A 85 -3.75 16.31 -12.56
N TRP A 86 -4.39 15.17 -12.29
CA TRP A 86 -5.37 14.59 -13.20
C TRP A 86 -6.63 15.44 -13.32
N LYS A 87 -7.11 15.99 -12.20
CA LYS A 87 -8.27 16.87 -12.19
C LYS A 87 -8.00 18.17 -12.96
N ALA A 88 -6.79 18.71 -12.85
CA ALA A 88 -6.36 19.88 -13.62
C ALA A 88 -6.32 19.57 -15.13
N ALA A 89 -5.71 18.45 -15.52
CA ALA A 89 -5.70 18.01 -16.91
C ALA A 89 -7.12 17.77 -17.47
N ALA A 90 -8.01 17.18 -16.67
CA ALA A 90 -9.40 16.95 -17.08
C ALA A 90 -10.21 18.25 -17.22
N ARG A 91 -9.92 19.28 -16.40
CA ARG A 91 -10.53 20.60 -16.50
C ARG A 91 -10.11 21.32 -17.79
N ASP A 92 -8.83 21.28 -18.10
CA ASP A 92 -8.25 21.90 -19.30
C ASP A 92 -8.94 21.38 -20.59
N LEU A 93 -9.09 20.06 -20.69
CA LEU A 93 -9.81 19.41 -21.78
C LEU A 93 -11.29 19.80 -21.84
N GLN A 94 -11.93 20.00 -20.68
CA GLN A 94 -13.33 20.37 -20.63
C GLN A 94 -13.56 21.81 -21.10
N ASP A 95 -12.62 22.71 -20.80
CA ASP A 95 -12.67 24.11 -21.24
C ASP A 95 -12.43 24.19 -22.77
N GLU A 96 -11.48 23.43 -23.31
CA GLU A 96 -11.21 23.35 -24.76
C GLU A 96 -12.40 22.81 -25.58
N ILE A 97 -13.16 21.84 -25.06
CA ILE A 97 -14.36 21.31 -25.75
C ILE A 97 -15.51 22.33 -25.78
N LYS A 98 -15.51 23.30 -24.86
CA LYS A 98 -16.63 24.23 -24.66
C LYS A 98 -16.48 25.54 -25.44
N ASP A 99 -15.26 25.85 -25.89
CA ASP A 99 -14.93 26.95 -26.80
C ASP A 99 -15.18 26.58 -28.28
#